data_AF-A0A2D9AMY9-F1
#
_entry.id   AF-A0A2D9AMY9-F1
#
_cell.length_a   1.000
_cell.length_b   1.000
_cell.length_c   1.000
_cell.angle_alpha   90.00
_cell.angle_beta   90.00
_cell.angle_gamma   90.00
#
_symmetry.space_group_name_H-M   'P 1'
#
loop_
_entity.id
_entity.type
_entity.pdbx_description
1 polymer ?
#
loop_
_entity_poly.entity_id
_entity_poly.type
_entity_poly.pdbx_seq_one_letter_code
_entity_poly.pdbx_strand_id
1 'polypeptide(L)' 'MKNFLSNLITLIQNTTKLSLSFLCLGVVVQILIDDKILGWDPVGNIQEAGSAFVGVIALIVLYLLFNKKNNN' A
#
# COMPACT_ATOMS: atom_id res chain seq x y z
N MET A 1 -21.82 19.92 2.97
CA MET A 1 -20.37 19.87 3.25
C MET A 1 -19.93 18.51 3.82
N LYS A 2 -20.57 17.98 4.87
CA LYS A 2 -20.27 16.64 5.43
C LYS A 2 -20.30 15.51 4.37
N ASN A 3 -21.30 15.50 3.49
CA ASN A 3 -21.45 14.46 2.46
C ASN A 3 -20.37 14.53 1.35
N PHE A 4 -19.81 15.71 1.10
CA PHE A 4 -18.72 15.86 0.13
C PHE A 4 -17.41 15.32 0.70
N LEU A 5 -17.12 15.65 1.96
CA LEU A 5 -15.95 15.13 2.67
C LEU A 5 -16.01 13.60 2.83
N SER A 6 -17.17 13.04 3.18
CA SER A 6 -17.31 11.58 3.28
C SER A 6 -17.09 10.87 1.95
N ASN A 7 -17.58 11.44 0.85
CA ASN A 7 -17.36 10.88 -0.48
C ASN A 7 -15.90 10.96 -0.89
N LEU A 8 -15.22 12.08 -0.63
CA LEU A 8 -13.79 12.24 -0.89
C LEU A 8 -12.97 11.19 -0.12
N ILE A 9 -13.23 11.03 1.18
CA ILE A 9 -12.54 10.03 2.02
C ILE A 9 -12.74 8.63 1.45
N THR A 10 -13.98 8.28 1.08
CA THR A 10 -14.29 6.96 0.50
C THR A 10 -13.56 6.73 -0.81
N LEU A 11 -13.46 7.78 -1.64
CA LEU A 11 -12.76 7.72 -2.93
C LEU A 11 -11.26 7.54 -2.73
N ILE A 12 -10.65 8.28 -1.81
CA ILE A 12 -9.24 8.11 -1.43
C ILE A 12 -9.01 6.68 -0.92
N GLN A 13 -9.85 6.19 0.00
CA GLN A 13 -9.72 4.82 0.53
C GLN A 13 -9.79 3.76 -0.57
N ASN A 14 -10.73 3.87 -1.50
CA ASN A 14 -10.87 2.93 -2.60
C ASN A 14 -9.71 3.01 -3.58
N THR A 15 -9.28 4.22 -3.94
CA THR A 15 -8.11 4.42 -4.81
C THR A 15 -6.84 3.90 -4.15
N THR A 16 -6.62 4.15 -2.86
CA THR A 16 -5.47 3.59 -2.13
C THR A 16 -5.47 2.07 -2.12
N LYS A 17 -6.63 1.43 -1.90
CA LYS A 17 -6.75 -0.03 -1.99
C LYS A 17 -6.39 -0.54 -3.39
N LEU A 18 -6.89 0.12 -4.43
CA LEU A 18 -6.59 -0.24 -5.82
C LEU A 18 -5.10 -0.06 -6.12
N SER A 19 -4.52 1.08 -5.76
CA SER A 19 -3.09 1.37 -5.93
C SER A 19 -2.22 0.35 -5.20
N LEU A 20 -2.61 -0.09 -4.00
CA LEU A 20 -1.87 -1.12 -3.27
C LEU A 20 -1.91 -2.46 -4.02
N SER A 21 -3.07 -2.88 -4.53
CA SER A 21 -3.18 -4.10 -5.36
C SER A 21 -2.30 -4.01 -6.61
N PHE A 22 -2.29 -2.86 -7.29
CA PHE A 22 -1.41 -2.63 -8.45
C PHE A 22 0.07 -2.61 -8.08
N LEU A 23 0.43 -2.03 -6.93
CA LEU A 23 1.81 -2.04 -6.42
C LEU A 23 2.26 -3.48 -6.15
N CYS A 24 1.46 -4.28 -5.44
CA CYS A 24 1.77 -5.68 -5.17
C CYS A 24 1.90 -6.50 -6.46
N LEU A 25 1.00 -6.30 -7.41
CA LEU A 25 1.08 -6.97 -8.72
C LEU A 25 2.33 -6.52 -9.49
N GLY A 26 2.65 -5.24 -9.49
CA GLY A 26 3.86 -4.69 -10.10
C GLY A 26 5.13 -5.29 -9.49
N VAL A 27 5.20 -5.39 -8.16
CA VAL A 27 6.33 -6.03 -7.47
C VAL A 27 6.50 -7.49 -7.91
N VAL A 28 5.42 -8.27 -7.91
CA VAL A 28 5.47 -9.69 -8.31
C VAL A 28 5.90 -9.84 -9.77
N VAL A 29 5.28 -9.07 -10.67
CA VAL A 29 5.61 -9.12 -12.10
C VAL A 29 7.06 -8.70 -12.35
N GLN A 30 7.56 -7.67 -11.66
CA GLN A 30 8.94 -7.22 -11.81
C GLN A 30 9.92 -8.29 -11.34
N ILE A 31 9.65 -8.97 -10.22
CA ILE A 31 10.48 -10.08 -9.73
C ILE A 31 10.50 -11.25 -10.74
N LEU A 32 9.37 -11.54 -11.39
CA LEU A 32 9.28 -12.64 -12.34
C LEU A 32 9.99 -12.36 -13.67
N ILE A 33 9.93 -11.11 -14.14
CA ILE A 33 10.53 -10.69 -15.41
C ILE A 33 12.00 -10.29 -15.24
N ASP A 34 12.41 -9.95 -14.01
CA ASP A 34 13.75 -9.45 -13.65
C ASP A 34 14.15 -8.17 -14.42
N ASP A 35 13.15 -7.37 -14.81
CA ASP A 35 13.32 -6.08 -15.48
C ASP A 35 12.18 -5.13 -15.14
N LYS A 36 12.39 -3.82 -15.36
CA LYS A 36 11.43 -2.76 -15.09
C LYS A 36 10.18 -2.91 -15.96
N ILE A 37 9.02 -2.69 -15.34
CA ILE A 37 7.73 -2.79 -16.04
C ILE A 37 7.44 -1.45 -16.70
N LEU A 38 7.67 -1.33 -18.02
CA LEU A 38 7.39 -0.08 -18.77
C LEU A 38 8.09 1.15 -18.16
N GLY A 39 9.32 0.99 -17.66
CA GLY A 39 10.09 2.04 -16.99
C GLY A 39 9.71 2.31 -15.53
N TRP A 40 8.69 1.61 -15.01
CA TRP A 40 8.34 1.61 -13.59
C TRP A 40 9.13 0.54 -12.83
N ASP A 41 9.72 0.93 -11.70
CA ASP A 41 10.57 0.09 -10.86
C ASP A 41 10.00 0.01 -9.43
N PRO A 42 8.86 -0.69 -9.21
CA PRO A 42 8.25 -0.79 -7.90
C PRO A 42 9.14 -1.45 -6.85
N VAL A 43 9.97 -2.43 -7.23
CA VAL A 43 10.91 -3.10 -6.31
C VAL A 43 12.01 -2.14 -5.86
N GLY A 44 12.63 -1.42 -6.81
CA GLY A 44 13.64 -0.41 -6.52
C GLY A 44 13.10 0.71 -5.63
N ASN A 45 11.89 1.20 -5.89
CA ASN A 45 11.24 2.22 -5.07
C ASN A 45 11.05 1.78 -3.61
N ILE A 46 10.68 0.51 -3.39
CA ILE A 46 10.53 -0.05 -2.03
C ILE A 46 11.89 -0.21 -1.35
N GLN A 47 12.91 -0.67 -2.10
CA GLN A 47 14.27 -0.80 -1.57
C GLN A 47 14.87 0.56 -1.20
N GLU A 48 14.66 1.59 -2.03
CA GLU A 48 15.12 2.96 -1.79
C GLU A 48 14.41 3.60 -0.59
N ALA A 49 13.13 3.30 -0.39
CA ALA A 49 12.41 3.70 0.83
C ALA A 49 12.96 3.03 2.11
N GLY A 50 13.77 1.98 1.96
CA GLY A 50 14.61 1.40 3.01
C GLY A 50 13.85 0.92 4.25
N SER A 51 14.52 0.99 5.39
CA SER A 51 13.98 0.54 6.69
C SER A 51 12.73 1.31 7.14
N ALA A 52 12.52 2.52 6.61
CA ALA A 52 11.34 3.32 6.92
C ALA A 52 10.05 2.67 6.38
N PHE A 53 10.09 2.10 5.17
CA PHE A 53 8.92 1.44 4.58
C PHE A 53 8.51 0.20 5.38
N VAL A 54 9.48 -0.65 5.74
CA VAL A 54 9.26 -1.84 6.58
C VAL A 54 8.74 -1.43 7.97
N GLY A 55 9.30 -0.37 8.55
CA GLY A 55 8.85 0.17 9.85
C GLY A 55 7.40 0.64 9.82
N VAL A 56 6.98 1.36 8.77
CA VAL A 56 5.60 1.81 8.60
C VAL A 56 4.65 0.64 8.41
N ILE A 57 5.00 -0.35 7.59
CA ILE A 57 4.18 -1.56 7.42
C ILE A 57 4.05 -2.34 8.74
N ALA A 58 5.14 -2.52 9.49
CA ALA A 58 5.11 -3.19 10.78
C ALA A 58 4.17 -2.49 11.77
N LEU A 59 4.21 -1.15 11.82
CA LEU A 59 3.36 -0.33 12.69
C LEU A 59 1.88 -0.41 12.28
N ILE A 60 1.60 -0.43 10.98
CA ILE A 60 0.23 -0.63 10.45
C ILE A 60 -0.29 -2.03 10.78
N VAL A 61 0.51 -3.08 10.58
CA VAL A 61 0.13 -4.46 10.93
C VAL A 61 -0.12 -4.59 12.43
N LEU A 62 0.73 -3.99 13.26
CA LEU A 62 0.56 -3.97 14.72
C LEU A 62 -0.74 -3.25 15.12
N TYR A 63 -1.03 -2.09 14.50
CA TYR A 63 -2.29 -1.37 14.70
C TYR A 63 -3.50 -2.21 14.32
N LEU A 64 -3.47 -2.88 13.16
CA LEU A 64 -4.55 -3.75 12.69
C LEU A 64 -4.79 -4.93 13.65
N LEU A 65 -3.71 -5.55 14.15
CA LEU A 65 -3.79 -6.62 15.15
C LEU A 65 -4.45 -6.13 16.45
N PHE A 66 -4.07 -4.93 16.91
CA PHE A 66 -4.62 -4.33 18.12
C PHE A 66 -6.11 -3.97 17.97
N ASN A 67 -6.49 -3.39 16.82
CA ASN A 67 -7.88 -3.04 16.55
C ASN A 67 -8.78 -4.26 16.35
N LYS A 68 -8.24 -5.36 15.80
CA LYS A 68 -8.95 -6.64 15.70
C LYS A 68 -9.21 -7.25 17.08
N LYS A 69 -8.31 -7.06 18.05
CA LYS A 69 -8.50 -7.52 19.43
C LYS A 69 -9.59 -6.74 20.18
N ASN A 70 -9.76 -5.45 19.92
CA ASN A 70 -10.76 -4.61 20.60
C ASN A 70 -12.20 -4.76 20.07
N ASN A 71 -12.39 -5.39 18.90
CA ASN A 71 -13.71 -5.61 18.29
C ASN A 71 -14.26 -7.04 18.50
N ASN A 72 -13.61 -7.85 19.34
CA ASN A 72 -14.06 -9.18 19.79
C ASN A 72 -14.34 -9.14 21.30
#